data_AF-A0A0F7SPC9-F1
#
_entry.id   AF-A0A0F7SPC9-F1
#
_cell.length_a   1.000
_cell.length_b   1.000
_cell.length_c   1.000
_cell.angle_alpha   90.00
_cell.angle_beta   90.00
_cell.angle_gamma   90.00
#
_symmetry.space_group_name_H-M   'P 1'
#
loop_
_entity.id
_entity.type
_entity.pdbx_description
1 polymer ?
#
loop_
_entity_poly.entity_id
_entity_poly.type
_entity_poly.pdbx_seq_one_letter_code
_entity_poly.pdbx_strand_id
1 'polypeptide(L)'
;MTIPTEAPAWTDIDPSLLTIERNPVKSALPEQMLFGANFSDHMLIIKHVAGKGWQAPVIKPYGPLELSPASAVFHYAPSLFEGMKAYKQEGKTPRLFRPDENMARMSRSADRVALPPFNQEAVISLIKTLVKEDEHLIPPPPYSLYIRPTMIGTRPALGVGASDECMLYVIMCPVGPFFPKGFKPVSLLATTDAVRSWPGGTGQYKLALNYAPCFRPQEKAKSLGYDQNLWCLGDQITECGQMNLFVSYEDDEGVTHLITPPLNGLILPGITRASLLALARSHQKGEITLPGLPEKSKFVIEEREFGLSDLRAWSEKDALREAFGAGTAAVVCSVERIGLPTGSESKAVKDIHIPIGPTGLGPIATGLHARVTAIQEGSLEGPPGSNWSWEC
;
A
#
# COMPACT_ATOMS: atom_id res chain seq x y z
N MET A 1 34.13 3.14 -7.30
CA MET A 1 34.68 2.69 -6.02
C MET A 1 33.83 1.53 -5.54
N THR A 2 34.36 0.32 -5.56
CA THR A 2 33.75 -0.85 -4.92
C THR A 2 33.84 -0.65 -3.41
N ILE A 3 32.72 -0.36 -2.77
CA ILE A 3 32.61 -0.33 -1.31
C ILE A 3 32.77 -1.78 -0.83
N PRO A 4 33.69 -2.08 0.12
CA PRO A 4 33.84 -3.43 0.64
C PRO A 4 32.54 -3.89 1.31
N THR A 5 31.99 -5.01 0.84
CA THR A 5 30.84 -5.71 1.42
C THR A 5 31.31 -6.65 2.53
N GLU A 6 31.95 -6.12 3.57
CA GLU A 6 31.99 -6.89 4.82
C GLU A 6 30.62 -6.76 5.49
N ALA A 7 29.92 -7.88 5.62
CA ALA A 7 28.69 -7.95 6.41
C ALA A 7 29.03 -7.37 7.79
N PRO A 8 28.29 -6.37 8.25
CA PRO A 8 28.75 -5.62 9.40
C PRO A 8 28.66 -6.52 10.64
N ALA A 9 29.65 -6.42 11.53
CA ALA A 9 29.87 -7.33 12.66
C ALA A 9 28.88 -7.10 13.82
N TRP A 10 27.58 -7.13 13.53
CA TRP A 10 26.52 -6.98 14.53
C TRP A 10 25.42 -8.03 14.33
N THR A 11 24.72 -8.34 15.42
CA THR A 11 23.71 -9.40 15.47
C THR A 11 22.49 -9.02 14.65
N ASP A 12 22.01 -9.95 13.80
CA ASP A 12 20.75 -9.80 13.06
C ASP A 12 19.54 -10.27 13.91
N ILE A 13 18.32 -10.01 13.44
CA ILE A 13 17.08 -10.42 14.11
C ILE A 13 17.01 -11.95 14.18
N ASP A 14 16.94 -12.48 15.40
CA ASP A 14 16.78 -13.91 15.68
C ASP A 14 15.40 -14.18 16.31
N PRO A 15 14.46 -14.81 15.57
CA PRO A 15 13.15 -15.17 16.10
C PRO A 15 13.18 -16.17 17.26
N SER A 16 14.26 -16.96 17.42
CA SER A 16 14.38 -17.94 18.50
C SER A 16 14.56 -17.27 19.88
N LEU A 17 14.98 -16.01 19.90
CA LEU A 17 15.10 -15.19 21.11
C LEU A 17 13.81 -14.44 21.47
N LEU A 18 12.72 -14.67 20.73
CA LEU A 18 11.43 -14.02 20.97
C LEU A 18 10.94 -14.31 22.40
N THR A 19 10.57 -13.24 23.09
CA THR A 19 9.81 -13.32 24.35
C THR A 19 8.40 -12.79 24.14
N ILE A 20 7.42 -13.41 24.82
CA ILE A 20 6.01 -13.03 24.72
C ILE A 20 5.49 -12.71 26.13
N GLU A 21 5.16 -11.44 26.33
CA GLU A 21 4.40 -10.95 27.49
C GLU A 21 2.94 -10.85 27.08
N ARG A 22 2.09 -11.73 27.61
CA ARG A 22 0.68 -11.78 27.22
C ARG A 22 -0.15 -10.75 27.97
N ASN A 23 -1.04 -10.06 27.25
CA ASN A 23 -2.07 -9.22 27.81
C ASN A 23 -3.01 -10.10 28.66
N PRO A 24 -3.20 -9.80 29.97
CA PRO A 24 -4.05 -10.62 30.83
C PRO A 24 -5.52 -10.61 30.42
N VAL A 25 -5.95 -9.61 29.64
CA VAL A 25 -7.32 -9.46 29.17
C VAL A 25 -7.33 -9.44 27.65
N LYS A 26 -8.07 -10.38 27.05
CA LYS A 26 -8.31 -10.38 25.61
C LYS A 26 -9.43 -9.41 25.25
N SER A 27 -9.18 -8.51 24.30
CA SER A 27 -10.21 -7.63 23.80
C SER A 27 -11.25 -8.38 22.99
N ALA A 28 -12.49 -7.90 23.01
CA ALA A 28 -13.51 -8.29 22.03
C ALA A 28 -13.27 -7.59 20.69
N LEU A 29 -13.82 -8.15 19.61
CA LEU A 29 -13.87 -7.44 18.32
C LEU A 29 -14.66 -6.13 18.49
N PRO A 30 -14.14 -4.99 17.99
CA PRO A 30 -14.83 -3.72 18.13
C PRO A 30 -16.09 -3.68 17.25
N GLU A 31 -17.16 -3.06 17.76
CA GLU A 31 -18.42 -2.90 17.01
C GLU A 31 -18.24 -2.07 15.74
N GLN A 32 -17.37 -1.05 15.79
CA GLN A 32 -17.01 -0.21 14.64
C GLN A 32 -15.55 -0.43 14.28
N MET A 33 -15.30 -1.13 13.16
CA MET A 33 -13.96 -1.41 12.66
C MET A 33 -13.46 -0.30 11.71
N LEU A 34 -13.33 0.92 12.25
CA LEU A 34 -12.79 2.05 11.51
C LEU A 34 -11.29 1.86 11.26
N PHE A 35 -10.84 2.15 10.04
CA PHE A 35 -9.46 1.94 9.63
C PHE A 35 -8.48 2.73 10.53
N GLY A 36 -7.64 2.00 11.27
CA GLY A 36 -6.60 2.57 12.13
C GLY A 36 -7.07 3.18 13.46
N ALA A 37 -8.29 2.86 13.90
CA ALA A 37 -8.86 3.42 15.14
C ALA A 37 -8.76 2.47 16.35
N ASN A 38 -8.92 1.17 16.14
CA ASN A 38 -8.86 0.14 17.18
C ASN A 38 -7.63 -0.74 16.96
N PHE A 39 -6.86 -1.02 18.01
CA PHE A 39 -5.63 -1.81 17.92
C PHE A 39 -5.78 -3.15 18.62
N SER A 40 -4.95 -4.14 18.22
CA SER A 40 -4.94 -5.46 18.83
C SER A 40 -4.30 -5.46 20.22
N ASP A 41 -4.42 -6.59 20.94
CA ASP A 41 -4.00 -6.69 22.33
C ASP A 41 -2.47 -6.59 22.50
N HIS A 42 -1.71 -6.98 21.47
CA HIS A 42 -0.25 -7.00 21.50
C HIS A 42 0.39 -6.18 20.38
N MET A 43 1.68 -5.87 20.57
CA MET A 43 2.57 -5.31 19.56
C MET A 43 3.93 -6.03 19.60
N LEU A 44 4.60 -6.11 18.45
CA LEU A 44 6.00 -6.55 18.36
C LEU A 44 6.92 -5.34 18.48
N ILE A 45 8.03 -5.48 19.23
CA ILE A 45 9.12 -4.51 19.29
C ILE A 45 10.46 -5.23 19.13
N ILE A 46 11.33 -4.66 18.31
CA ILE A 46 12.72 -5.08 18.11
C ILE A 46 13.59 -3.82 18.10
N LYS A 47 14.51 -3.72 19.06
CA LYS A 47 15.45 -2.59 19.15
C LYS A 47 16.73 -2.91 18.41
N HIS A 48 17.33 -1.92 17.79
CA HIS A 48 18.69 -1.97 17.27
C HIS A 48 19.56 -1.01 18.08
N VAL A 49 20.68 -1.51 18.59
CA VAL A 49 21.62 -0.73 19.41
C VAL A 49 22.93 -0.58 18.65
N ALA A 50 23.46 0.65 18.61
CA ALA A 50 24.72 0.97 17.95
C ALA A 50 25.85 0.04 18.43
N GLY A 51 26.58 -0.55 17.47
CA GLY A 51 27.69 -1.48 17.72
C GLY A 51 27.31 -2.86 18.25
N LYS A 52 26.04 -3.11 18.61
CA LYS A 52 25.55 -4.43 19.08
C LYS A 52 24.64 -5.12 18.09
N GLY A 53 23.83 -4.35 17.35
CA GLY A 53 22.87 -4.88 16.40
C GLY A 53 21.46 -5.01 16.94
N TRP A 54 20.67 -5.86 16.28
CA TRP A 54 19.32 -6.19 16.68
C TRP A 54 19.30 -6.96 18.00
N GLN A 55 18.42 -6.54 18.89
CA GLN A 55 18.19 -7.17 20.19
C GLN A 55 17.07 -8.20 20.10
N ALA A 56 16.91 -9.00 21.15
CA ALA A 56 15.85 -10.00 21.24
C ALA A 56 14.46 -9.39 20.94
N PRO A 57 13.68 -9.98 20.02
CA PRO A 57 12.31 -9.56 19.76
C PRO A 57 11.41 -9.73 20.98
N VAL A 58 10.46 -8.81 21.16
CA VAL A 58 9.47 -8.87 22.25
C VAL A 58 8.07 -8.63 21.68
N ILE A 59 7.18 -9.60 21.87
CA ILE A 59 5.73 -9.37 21.76
C ILE A 59 5.24 -9.02 23.16
N LYS A 60 4.56 -7.89 23.30
CA LYS A 60 4.04 -7.41 24.59
C LYS A 60 2.71 -6.68 24.42
N PRO A 61 1.97 -6.36 25.49
CA PRO A 61 0.73 -5.60 25.39
C PRO A 61 0.91 -4.29 24.61
N TYR A 62 -0.06 -3.95 23.77
CA TYR A 62 -0.06 -2.69 23.02
C TYR A 62 0.02 -1.50 23.98
N GLY A 63 0.91 -0.54 23.70
CA GLY A 63 1.11 0.60 24.59
C GLY A 63 1.98 1.70 23.98
N PRO A 64 2.17 2.81 24.71
CA PRO A 64 2.96 3.94 24.23
C PRO A 64 4.43 3.58 24.04
N LEU A 65 5.09 4.31 23.13
CA LEU A 65 6.53 4.25 22.93
C LEU A 65 7.22 5.35 23.76
N GLU A 66 8.22 4.97 24.55
CA GLU A 66 9.08 5.90 25.27
C GLU A 66 10.32 6.22 24.42
N LEU A 67 10.48 7.48 24.03
CA LEU A 67 11.57 7.95 23.17
C LEU A 67 12.19 9.21 23.75
N SER A 68 13.48 9.40 23.50
CA SER A 68 14.15 10.66 23.81
C SER A 68 13.53 11.79 22.99
N PRO A 69 13.30 12.99 23.55
CA PRO A 69 12.92 14.15 22.75
C PRO A 69 13.93 14.50 21.66
N ALA A 70 15.20 14.08 21.81
CA ALA A 70 16.26 14.25 20.83
C ALA A 70 16.34 13.11 19.79
N SER A 71 15.43 12.13 19.82
CA SER A 71 15.43 11.02 18.86
C SER A 71 15.30 11.52 17.42
N ALA A 72 16.17 11.04 16.53
CA ALA A 72 16.28 11.51 15.14
C ALA A 72 14.95 11.48 14.36
N VAL A 73 14.05 10.53 14.66
CA VAL A 73 12.70 10.45 14.07
C VAL A 73 11.91 11.76 14.18
N PHE A 74 12.03 12.50 15.29
CA PHE A 74 11.28 13.73 15.52
C PHE A 74 11.84 14.95 14.76
N HIS A 75 13.10 14.89 14.31
CA HIS A 75 13.81 16.04 13.76
C HIS A 75 14.12 15.89 12.27
N TYR A 76 14.47 14.68 11.83
CA TYR A 76 14.96 14.42 10.47
C TYR A 76 14.18 13.31 9.75
N ALA A 77 13.12 12.78 10.38
CA ALA A 77 12.22 11.79 9.83
C ALA A 77 12.86 10.52 9.18
N PRO A 78 13.90 9.87 9.77
CA PRO A 78 14.28 8.51 9.40
C PRO A 78 13.18 7.53 9.85
N SER A 79 12.06 7.53 9.13
CA SER A 79 10.87 6.73 9.44
C SER A 79 10.24 6.18 8.16
N LEU A 80 9.95 4.89 8.22
CA LEU A 80 9.30 4.13 7.17
C LEU A 80 8.27 3.18 7.77
N PHE A 81 7.34 2.75 6.94
CA PHE A 81 6.31 1.80 7.36
C PHE A 81 5.87 0.91 6.22
N GLU A 82 5.25 -0.20 6.56
CA GLU A 82 4.59 -1.10 5.64
C GLU A 82 3.09 -1.22 5.93
N GLY A 83 2.39 -1.83 4.98
CA GLY A 83 0.96 -2.08 5.10
C GLY A 83 0.57 -3.37 4.41
N MET A 84 0.20 -4.36 5.20
CA MET A 84 -0.32 -5.65 4.75
C MET A 84 -1.56 -6.03 5.56
N LYS A 85 -2.19 -7.16 5.22
CA LYS A 85 -3.39 -7.65 5.88
C LYS A 85 -3.25 -9.14 6.16
N ALA A 86 -3.80 -9.56 7.30
CA ALA A 86 -4.13 -10.94 7.58
C ALA A 86 -5.62 -11.19 7.34
N TYR A 87 -5.92 -12.34 6.76
CA TYR A 87 -7.27 -12.81 6.44
C TYR A 87 -7.49 -14.18 7.09
N LYS A 88 -8.69 -14.45 7.59
CA LYS A 88 -9.00 -15.72 8.25
C LYS A 88 -10.42 -16.16 7.90
N GLN A 89 -10.54 -17.28 7.18
CA GLN A 89 -11.82 -17.96 7.04
C GLN A 89 -12.18 -18.69 8.34
N GLU A 90 -13.48 -18.90 8.58
CA GLU A 90 -13.96 -19.62 9.76
C GLU A 90 -13.30 -21.01 9.86
N GLY A 91 -12.73 -21.33 11.02
CA GLY A 91 -12.06 -22.59 11.29
C GLY A 91 -10.71 -22.81 10.58
N LYS A 92 -10.18 -21.82 9.84
CA LYS A 92 -8.89 -21.93 9.13
C LYS A 92 -7.79 -21.09 9.77
N THR A 93 -6.54 -21.42 9.46
CA THR A 93 -5.36 -20.64 9.86
C THR A 93 -5.36 -19.26 9.17
N PRO A 94 -4.97 -18.18 9.87
CA PRO A 94 -4.77 -16.87 9.25
C PRO A 94 -3.75 -16.90 8.11
N ARG A 95 -3.94 -16.05 7.10
CA ARG A 95 -3.08 -15.94 5.92
C ARG A 95 -2.64 -14.51 5.66
N LEU A 96 -1.39 -14.35 5.21
CA LEU A 96 -0.81 -13.09 4.78
C LEU A 96 -0.71 -13.05 3.25
N PHE A 97 -1.05 -11.91 2.66
CA PHE A 97 -0.93 -11.72 1.22
C PHE A 97 0.43 -11.13 0.83
N ARG A 98 1.27 -11.90 0.13
CA ARG A 98 2.60 -11.52 -0.39
C ARG A 98 3.49 -10.76 0.64
N PRO A 99 3.69 -11.30 1.86
CA PRO A 99 4.44 -10.59 2.90
C PRO A 99 5.93 -10.41 2.58
N ASP A 100 6.48 -11.27 1.71
CA ASP A 100 7.82 -11.17 1.14
C ASP A 100 8.03 -9.87 0.36
N GLU A 101 7.07 -9.51 -0.49
CA GLU A 101 7.11 -8.27 -1.26
C GLU A 101 7.04 -7.03 -0.35
N ASN A 102 6.29 -7.11 0.75
CA ASN A 102 6.26 -6.06 1.75
C ASN A 102 7.63 -5.90 2.43
N MET A 103 8.26 -7.00 2.85
CA MET A 103 9.58 -6.93 3.49
C MET A 103 10.68 -6.47 2.53
N ALA A 104 10.61 -6.89 1.27
CA ALA A 104 11.54 -6.42 0.24
C ALA A 104 11.41 -4.89 0.04
N ARG A 105 10.18 -4.36 0.03
CA ARG A 105 9.95 -2.89 -0.07
C ARG A 105 10.34 -2.16 1.22
N MET A 106 10.11 -2.76 2.39
CA MET A 106 10.54 -2.21 3.68
C MET A 106 12.07 -2.10 3.74
N SER A 107 12.78 -3.15 3.33
CA SER A 107 14.25 -3.19 3.27
C SER A 107 14.82 -2.11 2.34
N ARG A 108 14.29 -1.97 1.11
CA ARG A 108 14.68 -0.88 0.20
C ARG A 108 14.39 0.51 0.77
N SER A 109 13.30 0.66 1.52
CA SER A 109 12.96 1.92 2.17
C SER A 109 13.93 2.23 3.32
N ALA A 110 14.37 1.21 4.06
CA ALA A 110 15.31 1.35 5.18
C ALA A 110 16.69 1.79 4.68
N ASP A 111 17.16 1.14 3.63
CA ASP A 111 18.41 1.49 2.93
C ASP A 111 18.41 2.95 2.47
N ARG A 112 17.31 3.42 1.88
CA ARG A 112 17.20 4.80 1.36
C ARG A 112 17.43 5.88 2.43
N VAL A 113 17.04 5.61 3.67
CA VAL A 113 17.21 6.53 4.82
C VAL A 113 18.33 6.09 5.77
N ALA A 114 19.22 5.21 5.31
CA ALA A 114 20.37 4.71 6.05
C ALA A 114 20.00 4.12 7.43
N LEU A 115 18.86 3.42 7.49
CA LEU A 115 18.49 2.62 8.65
C LEU A 115 19.10 1.19 8.53
N PRO A 116 19.40 0.53 9.66
CA PRO A 116 20.05 -0.78 9.65
C PRO A 116 19.29 -1.84 8.82
N PRO A 117 19.97 -2.66 7.98
CA PRO A 117 19.36 -3.81 7.34
C PRO A 117 18.86 -4.83 8.36
N PHE A 118 17.97 -5.72 7.94
CA PHE A 118 17.41 -6.76 8.80
C PHE A 118 17.06 -8.01 7.99
N ASN A 119 17.07 -9.17 8.65
CA ASN A 119 16.58 -10.40 8.07
C ASN A 119 15.06 -10.33 7.82
N GLN A 120 14.68 -10.30 6.54
CA GLN A 120 13.29 -10.18 6.10
C GLN A 120 12.42 -11.39 6.50
N GLU A 121 12.96 -12.60 6.39
CA GLU A 121 12.24 -13.83 6.76
C GLU A 121 12.01 -13.92 8.27
N ALA A 122 12.99 -13.47 9.06
CA ALA A 122 12.87 -13.38 10.51
C ALA A 122 11.72 -12.45 10.91
N VAL A 123 11.61 -11.27 10.29
CA VAL A 123 10.50 -10.33 10.55
C VAL A 123 9.15 -10.93 10.13
N ILE A 124 9.08 -11.63 8.99
CA ILE A 124 7.85 -12.32 8.58
C ILE A 124 7.44 -13.37 9.61
N SER A 125 8.39 -14.19 10.09
CA SER A 125 8.14 -15.20 11.13
C SER A 125 7.58 -14.56 12.41
N LEU A 126 8.17 -13.45 12.86
CA LEU A 126 7.69 -12.73 14.04
C LEU A 126 6.31 -12.10 13.83
N ILE A 127 6.01 -11.56 12.65
CA ILE A 127 4.67 -11.06 12.29
C ILE A 127 3.65 -12.20 12.33
N LYS A 128 3.97 -13.37 11.79
CA LYS A 128 3.09 -14.55 11.84
C LYS A 128 2.79 -14.97 13.28
N THR A 129 3.80 -14.99 14.15
CA THR A 129 3.61 -15.27 15.58
C THR A 129 2.72 -14.22 16.24
N LEU A 130 2.93 -12.93 15.98
CA LEU A 130 2.07 -11.86 16.50
C LEU A 130 0.61 -12.00 16.02
N VAL A 131 0.39 -12.29 14.73
CA VAL A 131 -0.95 -12.52 14.17
C VAL A 131 -1.64 -13.71 14.84
N LYS A 132 -0.90 -14.77 15.16
CA LYS A 132 -1.43 -15.94 15.89
C LYS A 132 -1.83 -15.61 17.32
N GLU A 133 -1.05 -14.81 18.05
CA GLU A 133 -1.39 -14.42 19.44
C GLU A 133 -2.69 -13.61 19.50
N ASP A 134 -2.95 -12.76 18.49
CA ASP A 134 -4.15 -11.90 18.38
C ASP A 134 -5.18 -12.39 17.35
N GLU A 135 -5.18 -13.69 17.00
CA GLU A 135 -6.01 -14.18 15.90
C GLU A 135 -7.53 -14.10 16.17
N HIS A 136 -7.95 -13.97 17.44
CA HIS A 136 -9.34 -13.76 17.83
C HIS A 136 -9.87 -12.39 17.39
N LEU A 137 -8.98 -11.45 17.08
CA LEU A 137 -9.31 -10.12 16.54
C LEU A 137 -9.26 -10.08 15.01
N ILE A 138 -9.14 -11.22 14.33
CA ILE A 138 -9.29 -11.29 12.88
C ILE A 138 -10.76 -11.57 12.56
N PRO A 139 -11.53 -10.55 12.13
CA PRO A 139 -12.92 -10.74 11.72
C PRO A 139 -13.01 -11.61 10.45
N PRO A 140 -14.13 -12.35 10.25
CA PRO A 140 -14.32 -13.14 9.05
C PRO A 140 -14.42 -12.26 7.79
N PRO A 141 -14.16 -12.80 6.58
CA PRO A 141 -14.32 -12.07 5.34
C PRO A 141 -15.72 -11.44 5.21
N PRO A 142 -15.85 -10.24 4.61
CA PRO A 142 -14.85 -9.50 3.83
C PRO A 142 -13.95 -8.56 4.69
N TYR A 143 -13.84 -8.83 5.99
CA TYR A 143 -13.02 -8.04 6.90
C TYR A 143 -11.59 -8.60 6.98
N SER A 144 -10.68 -7.85 7.61
CA SER A 144 -9.28 -8.27 7.75
C SER A 144 -8.63 -7.68 9.00
N LEU A 145 -7.46 -8.18 9.36
CA LEU A 145 -6.60 -7.55 10.36
C LEU A 145 -5.46 -6.83 9.63
N TYR A 146 -5.45 -5.51 9.68
CA TYR A 146 -4.41 -4.70 9.06
C TYR A 146 -3.15 -4.71 9.92
N ILE A 147 -1.99 -4.95 9.30
CA ILE A 147 -0.69 -5.07 9.98
C ILE A 147 0.19 -3.91 9.53
N ARG A 148 0.76 -3.19 10.51
CA ARG A 148 1.57 -1.98 10.31
C ARG A 148 2.99 -2.18 10.87
N PRO A 149 3.91 -2.82 10.13
CA PRO A 149 5.32 -2.76 10.46
C PRO A 149 5.82 -1.32 10.28
N THR A 150 6.62 -0.84 11.22
CA THR A 150 7.17 0.51 11.23
C THR A 150 8.59 0.46 11.74
N MET A 151 9.48 1.23 11.12
CA MET A 151 10.87 1.36 11.57
C MET A 151 11.22 2.84 11.71
N ILE A 152 11.81 3.20 12.84
CA ILE A 152 12.14 4.59 13.19
C ILE A 152 13.57 4.71 13.73
N GLY A 153 14.30 5.75 13.32
CA GLY A 153 15.59 6.10 13.90
C GLY A 153 15.44 6.71 15.29
N THR A 154 16.02 6.07 16.31
CA THR A 154 15.84 6.42 17.72
C THR A 154 17.04 7.12 18.34
N ARG A 155 18.15 7.26 17.61
CA ARG A 155 19.41 7.87 18.08
C ARG A 155 19.15 9.22 18.77
N PRO A 156 19.53 9.41 20.05
CA PRO A 156 19.19 10.60 20.84
C PRO A 156 20.17 11.75 20.58
N ALA A 157 20.23 12.24 19.34
CA ALA A 157 21.17 13.29 18.94
C ALA A 157 20.57 14.23 17.88
N LEU A 158 20.81 15.52 18.05
CA LEU A 158 20.45 16.57 17.08
C LEU A 158 21.48 16.74 15.94
N GLY A 159 22.55 15.95 15.94
CA GLY A 159 23.48 15.94 14.80
C GLY A 159 22.80 15.32 13.58
N VAL A 160 22.83 16.02 12.44
CA VAL A 160 22.29 15.49 11.18
C VAL A 160 23.18 14.35 10.69
N GLY A 161 22.62 13.14 10.60
CA GLY A 161 23.33 11.96 10.11
C GLY A 161 22.48 10.69 10.22
N ALA A 162 22.99 9.58 9.66
CA ALA A 162 22.35 8.28 9.73
C ALA A 162 22.13 7.83 11.19
N SER A 163 20.99 7.18 11.44
CA SER A 163 20.65 6.67 12.76
C SER A 163 21.16 5.23 12.90
N ASP A 164 22.18 5.04 13.72
CA ASP A 164 22.76 3.74 14.10
C ASP A 164 22.01 3.04 15.25
N GLU A 165 21.06 3.75 15.88
CA GLU A 165 20.04 3.20 16.75
C GLU A 165 18.66 3.33 16.09
N CYS A 166 17.87 2.26 16.13
CA CYS A 166 16.52 2.29 15.61
C CYS A 166 15.60 1.33 16.37
N MET A 167 14.31 1.41 16.06
CA MET A 167 13.31 0.48 16.54
C MET A 167 12.43 0.04 15.38
N LEU A 168 12.28 -1.27 15.20
CA LEU A 168 11.23 -1.87 14.39
C LEU A 168 10.10 -2.29 15.32
N TYR A 169 8.87 -1.88 15.02
CA TYR A 169 7.70 -2.33 15.74
C TYR A 169 6.56 -2.69 14.80
N VAL A 170 5.65 -3.55 15.24
CA VAL A 170 4.47 -3.96 14.48
C VAL A 170 3.24 -3.81 15.37
N ILE A 171 2.25 -3.08 14.87
CA ILE A 171 0.92 -2.97 15.47
C ILE A 171 -0.13 -3.49 14.49
N MET A 172 -1.25 -3.98 15.01
CA MET A 172 -2.33 -4.51 14.19
C MET A 172 -3.66 -3.84 14.55
N CYS A 173 -4.57 -3.78 13.59
CA CYS A 173 -5.86 -3.11 13.70
C CYS A 173 -6.92 -3.91 12.95
N PRO A 174 -8.01 -4.40 13.60
CA PRO A 174 -9.14 -4.99 12.90
C PRO A 174 -9.81 -3.93 12.02
N VAL A 175 -10.02 -4.25 10.74
CA VAL A 175 -10.56 -3.30 9.77
C VAL A 175 -11.74 -3.87 8.99
N GLY A 176 -12.75 -3.02 8.84
CA GLY A 176 -13.91 -3.27 8.00
C GLY A 176 -13.64 -3.20 6.51
N PRO A 177 -14.63 -3.59 5.68
CA PRO A 177 -14.60 -3.26 4.27
C PRO A 177 -14.49 -1.73 4.14
N PHE A 178 -13.61 -1.29 3.24
CA PHE A 178 -13.39 0.15 3.03
C PHE A 178 -14.69 0.88 2.61
N PHE A 179 -15.59 0.15 1.95
CA PHE A 179 -16.92 0.63 1.59
C PHE A 179 -18.03 -0.25 2.20
N PRO A 180 -18.49 0.05 3.43
CA PRO A 180 -19.45 -0.79 4.15
C PRO A 180 -20.85 -0.84 3.52
N LYS A 181 -21.17 0.08 2.58
CA LYS A 181 -22.45 0.17 1.87
C LYS A 181 -22.35 -0.18 0.38
N GLY A 182 -21.34 -0.96 -0.03
CA GLY A 182 -21.04 -1.26 -1.43
C GLY A 182 -20.04 -0.26 -2.02
N PHE A 183 -19.39 -0.61 -3.14
CA PHE A 183 -18.33 0.22 -3.72
C PHE A 183 -18.83 1.63 -4.01
N LYS A 184 -18.24 2.60 -3.32
CA LYS A 184 -18.50 4.00 -3.57
C LYS A 184 -17.35 4.52 -4.43
N PRO A 185 -17.58 4.85 -5.71
CA PRO A 185 -16.54 5.46 -6.52
C PRO A 185 -16.13 6.80 -5.90
N VAL A 186 -14.87 7.18 -6.12
CA VAL A 186 -14.30 8.42 -5.60
C VAL A 186 -14.13 9.46 -6.70
N SER A 187 -14.12 10.72 -6.30
CA SER A 187 -13.78 11.83 -7.16
C SER A 187 -12.32 12.27 -6.94
N LEU A 188 -11.60 12.59 -8.03
CA LEU A 188 -10.21 13.02 -7.98
C LEU A 188 -10.04 14.47 -8.45
N LEU A 189 -9.22 15.26 -7.76
CA LEU A 189 -8.75 16.56 -8.26
C LEU A 189 -7.35 16.42 -8.87
N ALA A 190 -7.18 16.71 -10.16
CA ALA A 190 -5.87 16.80 -10.77
C ALA A 190 -5.05 17.92 -10.13
N THR A 191 -4.02 17.53 -9.40
CA THR A 191 -3.21 18.39 -8.56
C THR A 191 -1.90 18.67 -9.25
N THR A 192 -1.77 19.88 -9.78
CA THR A 192 -0.60 20.35 -10.54
C THR A 192 0.19 21.43 -9.81
N ASP A 193 -0.37 22.01 -8.73
CA ASP A 193 0.27 23.05 -7.90
C ASP A 193 1.01 22.47 -6.68
N ALA A 194 0.94 21.15 -6.48
CA ALA A 194 1.71 20.43 -5.48
C ALA A 194 2.25 19.13 -6.06
N VAL A 195 3.52 18.84 -5.78
CA VAL A 195 4.24 17.67 -6.31
C VAL A 195 4.42 16.66 -5.19
N ARG A 196 3.90 15.45 -5.38
CA ARG A 196 4.05 14.33 -4.44
C ARG A 196 5.45 13.73 -4.47
N SER A 197 6.03 13.62 -5.65
CA SER A 197 7.36 13.03 -5.89
C SER A 197 7.97 13.59 -7.16
N TRP A 198 9.31 13.56 -7.26
CA TRP A 198 10.08 14.06 -8.40
C TRP A 198 11.25 13.11 -8.71
N PRO A 199 11.83 13.16 -9.92
CA PRO A 199 12.96 12.30 -10.30
C PRO A 199 14.13 12.46 -9.34
N GLY A 200 14.72 11.35 -8.89
CA GLY A 200 15.79 11.34 -7.88
C GLY A 200 15.31 11.56 -6.44
N GLY A 201 14.02 11.82 -6.22
CA GLY A 201 13.41 11.96 -4.91
C GLY A 201 13.18 10.63 -4.20
N THR A 202 12.13 10.58 -3.38
CA THR A 202 11.82 9.45 -2.49
C THR A 202 10.48 8.77 -2.78
N GLY A 203 9.79 9.13 -3.86
CA GLY A 203 8.42 8.66 -4.15
C GLY A 203 8.25 7.14 -4.22
N GLN A 204 9.26 6.44 -4.73
CA GLN A 204 9.27 4.98 -4.82
C GLN A 204 9.51 4.22 -3.50
N TYR A 205 9.73 4.93 -2.40
CA TYR A 205 9.97 4.34 -1.07
C TYR A 205 8.81 4.66 -0.13
N LYS A 206 8.52 3.76 0.80
CA LYS A 206 7.39 3.91 1.73
C LYS A 206 7.80 4.66 3.00
N LEU A 207 8.31 5.86 2.81
CA LEU A 207 8.80 6.74 3.88
C LEU A 207 7.68 7.63 4.42
N ALA A 208 7.65 7.88 5.72
CA ALA A 208 6.65 8.74 6.36
C ALA A 208 6.67 10.18 5.79
N LEU A 209 7.86 10.69 5.44
CA LEU A 209 8.04 12.03 4.87
C LEU A 209 7.31 12.23 3.53
N ASN A 210 6.98 11.16 2.80
CA ASN A 210 6.25 11.24 1.53
C ASN A 210 4.73 11.47 1.73
N TYR A 211 4.24 11.44 2.98
CA TYR A 211 2.82 11.54 3.30
C TYR A 211 2.45 12.91 3.87
N ALA A 212 3.23 13.46 4.80
CA ALA A 212 2.89 14.71 5.46
C ALA A 212 2.70 15.91 4.50
N PRO A 213 3.54 16.11 3.47
CA PRO A 213 3.34 17.19 2.50
C PRO A 213 2.05 17.05 1.66
N CYS A 214 1.43 15.86 1.64
CA CYS A 214 0.19 15.62 0.91
C CYS A 214 -1.06 16.12 1.65
N PHE A 215 -0.97 16.44 2.95
CA PHE A 215 -2.15 16.77 3.76
C PHE A 215 -2.82 18.08 3.30
N ARG A 216 -2.05 19.14 3.04
CA ARG A 216 -2.60 20.42 2.60
C ARG A 216 -3.26 20.35 1.21
N PRO A 217 -2.66 19.72 0.18
CA PRO A 217 -3.36 19.45 -1.07
C PRO A 217 -4.63 18.62 -0.88
N GLN A 218 -4.62 17.62 0.01
CA GLN A 218 -5.80 16.82 0.32
C GLN A 218 -6.94 17.62 0.97
N GLU A 219 -6.64 18.57 1.86
CA GLU A 219 -7.64 19.52 2.37
C GLU A 219 -8.21 20.37 1.24
N LYS A 220 -7.35 20.86 0.34
CA LYS A 220 -7.76 21.67 -0.82
C LYS A 220 -8.71 20.88 -1.72
N ALA A 221 -8.36 19.64 -2.09
CA ALA A 221 -9.22 18.77 -2.88
C ALA A 221 -10.60 18.57 -2.23
N LYS A 222 -10.62 18.27 -0.93
CA LYS A 222 -11.87 18.13 -0.15
C LYS A 222 -12.70 19.41 -0.15
N SER A 223 -12.06 20.58 0.02
CA SER A 223 -12.76 21.87 0.00
C SER A 223 -13.40 22.20 -1.34
N LEU A 224 -12.91 21.59 -2.43
CA LEU A 224 -13.44 21.72 -3.78
C LEU A 224 -14.42 20.59 -4.15
N GLY A 225 -14.77 19.72 -3.19
CA GLY A 225 -15.73 18.63 -3.39
C GLY A 225 -15.14 17.38 -4.05
N TYR A 226 -13.81 17.17 -3.94
CA TYR A 226 -13.13 15.96 -4.41
C TYR A 226 -12.64 15.10 -3.24
N ASP A 227 -12.75 13.78 -3.35
CA ASP A 227 -12.36 12.84 -2.29
C ASP A 227 -10.84 12.69 -2.16
N GLN A 228 -10.11 12.73 -3.28
CA GLN A 228 -8.66 12.48 -3.35
C GLN A 228 -7.97 13.38 -4.37
N ASN A 229 -6.63 13.45 -4.30
CA ASN A 229 -5.81 14.08 -5.33
C ASN A 229 -5.46 13.08 -6.43
N LEU A 230 -5.45 13.52 -7.70
CA LEU A 230 -4.73 12.88 -8.79
C LEU A 230 -3.39 13.61 -8.94
N TRP A 231 -2.30 12.98 -8.52
CA TRP A 231 -0.98 13.61 -8.46
C TRP A 231 -0.36 13.73 -9.85
N CYS A 232 0.07 14.94 -10.18
CA CYS A 232 0.67 15.25 -11.48
C CYS A 232 2.07 15.87 -11.30
N LEU A 233 2.97 15.58 -12.24
CA LEU A 233 4.25 16.28 -12.40
C LEU A 233 4.27 16.89 -13.81
N GLY A 234 4.01 18.19 -13.89
CA GLY A 234 3.69 18.80 -15.18
C GLY A 234 2.41 18.17 -15.74
N ASP A 235 2.45 17.67 -16.98
CA ASP A 235 1.32 16.95 -17.58
C ASP A 235 1.25 15.47 -17.13
N GLN A 236 2.36 14.89 -16.68
CA GLN A 236 2.47 13.46 -16.36
C GLN A 236 1.64 13.09 -15.12
N ILE A 237 0.80 12.07 -15.24
CA ILE A 237 0.03 11.51 -14.13
C ILE A 237 0.87 10.45 -13.40
N THR A 238 0.78 10.45 -12.06
CA THR A 238 1.55 9.52 -11.21
C THR A 238 0.66 8.59 -10.39
N GLU A 239 0.00 9.09 -9.35
CA GLU A 239 -0.77 8.29 -8.38
C GLU A 239 -2.12 8.95 -8.05
N CYS A 240 -3.09 8.19 -7.54
CA CYS A 240 -4.36 8.71 -7.04
C CYS A 240 -4.44 8.56 -5.51
N GLY A 241 -4.39 9.69 -4.79
CA GLY A 241 -4.28 9.70 -3.33
C GLY A 241 -3.00 9.00 -2.85
N GLN A 242 -3.14 7.91 -2.11
CA GLN A 242 -2.01 7.03 -1.73
C GLN A 242 -2.09 5.65 -2.40
N MET A 243 -2.72 5.59 -3.58
CA MET A 243 -2.92 4.39 -4.38
C MET A 243 -2.25 4.56 -5.76
N ASN A 244 -1.84 3.44 -6.35
CA ASN A 244 -1.44 3.45 -7.75
C ASN A 244 -2.68 3.60 -8.64
N LEU A 245 -2.55 4.33 -9.76
CA LEU A 245 -3.66 4.54 -10.69
C LEU A 245 -3.63 3.50 -11.83
N PHE A 246 -4.81 3.03 -12.20
CA PHE A 246 -5.09 2.37 -13.47
C PHE A 246 -6.16 3.15 -14.24
N VAL A 247 -6.02 3.20 -15.56
CA VAL A 247 -7.00 3.78 -16.48
C VAL A 247 -7.23 2.78 -17.61
N SER A 248 -8.48 2.63 -18.03
CA SER A 248 -8.85 1.88 -19.21
C SER A 248 -9.56 2.77 -20.22
N TYR A 249 -9.16 2.62 -21.47
CA TYR A 249 -9.75 3.30 -22.62
C TYR A 249 -9.81 2.34 -23.81
N GLU A 250 -10.64 2.67 -24.79
CA GLU A 250 -10.76 1.94 -26.05
C GLU A 250 -10.13 2.74 -27.18
N ASP A 251 -9.32 2.10 -28.02
CA ASP A 251 -8.75 2.74 -29.20
C ASP A 251 -9.74 2.73 -30.39
N ASP A 252 -9.34 3.38 -31.48
CA ASP A 252 -10.17 3.49 -32.69
C ASP A 252 -10.41 2.12 -33.39
N GLU A 253 -9.67 1.06 -33.01
CA GLU A 253 -9.84 -0.32 -33.51
C GLU A 253 -10.71 -1.21 -32.60
N GLY A 254 -11.25 -0.64 -31.51
CA GLY A 254 -12.04 -1.33 -30.51
C GLY A 254 -11.20 -2.22 -29.58
N VAL A 255 -9.91 -1.95 -29.44
CA VAL A 255 -9.01 -2.62 -28.47
C VAL A 255 -9.12 -1.89 -27.14
N THR A 256 -9.38 -2.64 -26.07
CA THR A 256 -9.40 -2.11 -24.71
C THR A 256 -7.99 -2.13 -24.14
N HIS A 257 -7.47 -0.96 -23.82
CA HIS A 257 -6.21 -0.80 -23.11
C HIS A 257 -6.47 -0.70 -21.61
N LEU A 258 -5.65 -1.35 -20.78
CA LEU A 258 -5.53 -1.10 -19.36
C LEU A 258 -4.11 -0.62 -19.07
N ILE A 259 -3.98 0.65 -18.69
CA ILE A 259 -2.70 1.32 -18.53
C ILE A 259 -2.47 1.74 -17.08
N THR A 260 -1.20 1.78 -16.67
CA THR A 260 -0.75 2.33 -15.39
C THR A 260 0.60 3.02 -15.56
N PRO A 261 0.91 4.10 -14.81
CA PRO A 261 2.23 4.73 -14.89
C PRO A 261 3.37 3.74 -14.57
N PRO A 262 4.54 3.84 -15.24
CA PRO A 262 5.65 2.91 -15.05
C PRO A 262 6.39 3.19 -13.73
N LEU A 263 7.20 2.22 -13.28
CA LEU A 263 8.06 2.40 -12.10
C LEU A 263 9.33 3.18 -12.46
N ASN A 264 9.19 4.50 -12.64
CA ASN A 264 10.26 5.42 -13.04
C ASN A 264 10.87 6.21 -11.85
N GLY A 265 10.61 5.77 -10.61
CA GLY A 265 11.06 6.43 -9.38
C GLY A 265 10.05 7.40 -8.76
N LEU A 266 9.03 7.85 -9.52
CA LEU A 266 7.95 8.71 -9.01
C LEU A 266 6.89 7.91 -8.24
N ILE A 267 6.65 6.67 -8.68
CA ILE A 267 5.55 5.81 -8.25
C ILE A 267 6.02 4.88 -7.13
N LEU A 268 5.21 4.74 -6.08
CA LEU A 268 5.45 3.70 -5.09
C LEU A 268 5.15 2.32 -5.71
N PRO A 269 6.09 1.35 -5.73
CA PRO A 269 5.83 0.01 -6.24
C PRO A 269 4.80 -0.72 -5.37
N GLY A 270 3.52 -0.56 -5.67
CA GLY A 270 2.42 -1.17 -4.93
C GLY A 270 2.32 -2.66 -5.21
N ILE A 271 2.15 -3.44 -4.14
CA ILE A 271 2.00 -4.90 -4.23
C ILE A 271 0.65 -5.23 -4.89
N THR A 272 -0.41 -4.47 -4.55
CA THR A 272 -1.70 -4.59 -5.23
C THR A 272 -1.56 -4.29 -6.72
N ARG A 273 -0.90 -3.18 -7.12
CA ARG A 273 -0.60 -2.86 -8.53
C ARG A 273 0.11 -4.03 -9.23
N ALA A 274 1.16 -4.56 -8.63
CA ALA A 274 1.90 -5.68 -9.19
C ALA A 274 1.03 -6.93 -9.35
N SER A 275 0.18 -7.25 -8.37
CA SER A 275 -0.78 -8.35 -8.45
C SER A 275 -1.84 -8.14 -9.52
N LEU A 276 -2.39 -6.93 -9.67
CA LEU A 276 -3.37 -6.61 -10.71
C LEU A 276 -2.77 -6.77 -12.11
N LEU A 277 -1.57 -6.25 -12.33
CA LEU A 277 -0.85 -6.41 -13.60
C LEU A 277 -0.59 -7.88 -13.92
N ALA A 278 -0.16 -8.67 -12.93
CA ALA A 278 0.08 -10.10 -13.12
C ALA A 278 -1.20 -10.86 -13.48
N LEU A 279 -2.31 -10.62 -12.78
CA LEU A 279 -3.61 -11.23 -13.10
C LEU A 279 -4.14 -10.80 -14.47
N ALA A 280 -4.03 -9.51 -14.81
CA ALA A 280 -4.47 -8.99 -16.09
C ALA A 280 -3.65 -9.60 -17.26
N ARG A 281 -2.34 -9.78 -17.08
CA ARG A 281 -1.46 -10.45 -18.04
C ARG A 281 -1.76 -11.94 -18.17
N SER A 282 -2.03 -12.65 -17.08
CA SER A 282 -2.45 -14.06 -17.14
C SER A 282 -3.79 -14.22 -17.85
N HIS A 283 -4.72 -13.28 -17.69
CA HIS A 283 -5.96 -13.23 -18.47
C HIS A 283 -5.68 -13.00 -19.96
N GLN A 284 -4.85 -12.02 -20.30
CA GLN A 284 -4.47 -11.75 -21.70
C GLN A 284 -3.83 -12.96 -22.38
N LYS A 285 -3.08 -13.79 -21.64
CA LYS A 285 -2.47 -15.04 -22.14
C LYS A 285 -3.43 -16.23 -22.20
N GLY A 286 -4.64 -16.11 -21.63
CA GLY A 286 -5.59 -17.22 -21.51
C GLY A 286 -5.23 -18.25 -20.42
N GLU A 287 -4.34 -17.91 -19.49
CA GLU A 287 -3.96 -18.77 -18.35
C GLU A 287 -5.05 -18.78 -17.26
N ILE A 288 -5.76 -17.67 -17.11
CA ILE A 288 -6.91 -17.52 -16.21
C ILE A 288 -8.02 -16.73 -16.94
N THR A 289 -9.25 -16.82 -16.44
CA THR A 289 -10.33 -15.92 -16.86
C THR A 289 -10.71 -14.99 -15.71
N LEU A 290 -10.60 -13.68 -15.92
CA LEU A 290 -11.13 -12.67 -15.02
C LEU A 290 -12.66 -12.70 -15.05
N PRO A 291 -13.34 -12.85 -13.90
CA PRO A 291 -14.79 -12.85 -13.84
C PRO A 291 -15.39 -11.59 -14.48
N GLY A 292 -16.40 -11.77 -15.32
CA GLY A 292 -17.10 -10.66 -15.98
C GLY A 292 -16.42 -10.12 -17.25
N LEU A 293 -15.23 -10.62 -17.61
CA LEU A 293 -14.60 -10.31 -18.90
C LEU A 293 -14.70 -11.49 -19.88
N PRO A 294 -14.81 -11.24 -21.20
CA PRO A 294 -14.75 -12.30 -22.20
C PRO A 294 -13.41 -13.06 -22.16
N GLU A 295 -13.46 -14.39 -22.32
CA GLU A 295 -12.26 -15.27 -22.41
C GLU A 295 -11.30 -14.81 -23.51
N LYS A 296 -11.84 -14.32 -24.62
CA LYS A 296 -11.09 -13.70 -25.72
C LYS A 296 -11.49 -12.25 -25.81
N SER A 297 -10.76 -11.40 -25.10
CA SER A 297 -10.91 -9.94 -25.17
C SER A 297 -9.71 -9.34 -25.90
N LYS A 298 -9.94 -8.35 -26.76
CA LYS A 298 -8.88 -7.51 -27.34
C LYS A 298 -8.37 -6.59 -26.22
N PHE A 299 -7.60 -7.15 -25.30
CA PHE A 299 -7.20 -6.50 -24.05
C PHE A 299 -5.67 -6.37 -23.98
N VAL A 300 -5.19 -5.12 -23.87
CA VAL A 300 -3.76 -4.81 -23.88
C VAL A 300 -3.36 -4.17 -22.55
N ILE A 301 -2.31 -4.71 -21.92
CA ILE A 301 -1.77 -4.22 -20.65
C ILE A 301 -0.49 -3.44 -20.88
N GLU A 302 -0.44 -2.17 -20.47
CA GLU A 302 0.74 -1.32 -20.65
C GLU A 302 1.16 -0.64 -19.34
N GLU A 303 2.45 -0.68 -19.06
CA GLU A 303 3.08 0.20 -18.07
C GLU A 303 3.73 1.35 -18.85
N ARG A 304 3.05 2.49 -18.98
CA ARG A 304 3.50 3.61 -19.82
C ARG A 304 3.15 4.97 -19.22
N GLU A 305 3.91 5.98 -19.60
CA GLU A 305 3.60 7.36 -19.20
C GLU A 305 2.39 7.86 -19.99
N PHE A 306 1.52 8.61 -19.32
CA PHE A 306 0.39 9.33 -19.89
C PHE A 306 0.07 10.53 -18.99
N GLY A 307 -0.63 11.51 -19.55
CA GLY A 307 -0.87 12.78 -18.90
C GLY A 307 -2.32 13.24 -18.86
N LEU A 308 -2.52 14.45 -18.35
CA LEU A 308 -3.82 15.11 -18.35
C LEU A 308 -4.30 15.39 -19.78
N SER A 309 -3.37 15.64 -20.72
CA SER A 309 -3.68 15.79 -22.14
C SER A 309 -4.32 14.53 -22.73
N ASP A 310 -3.81 13.35 -22.40
CA ASP A 310 -4.37 12.07 -22.85
C ASP A 310 -5.78 11.84 -22.27
N LEU A 311 -5.96 12.08 -20.96
CA LEU A 311 -7.28 11.97 -20.32
C LEU A 311 -8.33 12.88 -20.98
N ARG A 312 -7.95 14.11 -21.34
CA ARG A 312 -8.84 15.02 -22.07
C ARG A 312 -9.21 14.45 -23.43
N ALA A 313 -8.22 14.00 -24.21
CA ALA A 313 -8.45 13.45 -25.54
C ALA A 313 -9.35 12.21 -25.51
N TRP A 314 -9.12 11.28 -24.57
CA TRP A 314 -9.97 10.10 -24.41
C TRP A 314 -11.38 10.44 -23.93
N SER A 315 -11.53 11.45 -23.06
CA SER A 315 -12.84 11.92 -22.62
C SER A 315 -13.62 12.58 -23.76
N GLU A 316 -12.97 13.39 -24.60
CA GLU A 316 -13.61 14.10 -25.73
C GLU A 316 -14.07 13.12 -26.83
N LYS A 317 -13.37 11.99 -26.98
CA LYS A 317 -13.71 10.92 -27.91
C LYS A 317 -14.70 9.88 -27.35
N ASP A 318 -15.16 10.02 -26.10
CA ASP A 318 -15.93 8.99 -25.40
C ASP A 318 -15.25 7.61 -25.37
N ALA A 319 -13.91 7.63 -25.27
CA ALA A 319 -13.06 6.45 -25.29
C ALA A 319 -12.75 5.89 -23.89
N LEU A 320 -12.93 6.68 -22.83
CA LEU A 320 -12.71 6.22 -21.46
C LEU A 320 -13.69 5.10 -21.08
N ARG A 321 -13.18 4.07 -20.42
CA ARG A 321 -13.98 2.90 -20.00
C ARG A 321 -14.00 2.74 -18.49
N GLU A 322 -12.84 2.82 -17.83
CA GLU A 322 -12.72 2.73 -16.37
C GLU A 322 -11.53 3.52 -15.85
N ALA A 323 -11.56 3.95 -14.59
CA ALA A 323 -10.38 4.38 -13.86
C ALA A 323 -10.52 3.94 -12.39
N PHE A 324 -9.42 3.49 -11.79
CA PHE A 324 -9.43 3.03 -10.41
C PHE A 324 -8.06 3.13 -9.75
N GLY A 325 -8.07 3.36 -8.43
CA GLY A 325 -6.91 3.22 -7.57
C GLY A 325 -6.72 1.78 -7.10
N ALA A 326 -5.46 1.38 -6.93
CA ALA A 326 -5.07 0.08 -6.39
C ALA A 326 -4.16 0.24 -5.15
N GLY A 327 -4.50 -0.45 -4.06
CA GLY A 327 -3.71 -0.44 -2.83
C GLY A 327 -4.28 -1.31 -1.72
N THR A 328 -3.47 -1.65 -0.71
CA THR A 328 -3.84 -2.61 0.35
C THR A 328 -5.15 -2.27 1.08
N ALA A 329 -5.45 -0.98 1.29
CA ALA A 329 -6.60 -0.56 2.09
C ALA A 329 -7.94 -0.95 1.43
N ALA A 330 -8.14 -0.56 0.17
CA ALA A 330 -9.38 -0.78 -0.57
C ALA A 330 -9.31 -1.92 -1.60
N VAL A 331 -8.12 -2.48 -1.85
CA VAL A 331 -7.79 -3.38 -2.97
C VAL A 331 -7.97 -2.67 -4.31
N VAL A 332 -9.20 -2.34 -4.69
CA VAL A 332 -9.58 -1.54 -5.87
C VAL A 332 -10.57 -0.46 -5.44
N CYS A 333 -10.36 0.77 -5.93
CA CYS A 333 -11.22 1.92 -5.66
C CYS A 333 -11.55 2.63 -6.98
N SER A 334 -12.77 2.48 -7.50
CA SER A 334 -13.18 3.14 -8.73
C SER A 334 -13.21 4.66 -8.62
N VAL A 335 -12.98 5.31 -9.75
CA VAL A 335 -13.03 6.77 -9.92
C VAL A 335 -14.22 7.09 -10.80
N GLU A 336 -15.13 7.96 -10.35
CA GLU A 336 -16.30 8.40 -11.14
C GLU A 336 -16.08 9.72 -11.88
N ARG A 337 -15.16 10.55 -11.38
CA ARG A 337 -14.96 11.91 -11.88
C ARG A 337 -13.56 12.39 -11.59
N ILE A 338 -12.98 13.09 -12.56
CA ILE A 338 -11.68 13.75 -12.40
C ILE A 338 -11.85 15.23 -12.74
N GLY A 339 -11.58 16.10 -11.77
CA GLY A 339 -11.54 17.54 -11.97
C GLY A 339 -10.21 17.97 -12.57
N LEU A 340 -10.24 18.48 -13.79
CA LEU A 340 -9.07 18.99 -14.51
C LEU A 340 -8.97 20.52 -14.36
N PRO A 341 -7.84 21.08 -13.89
CA PRO A 341 -7.62 22.52 -13.89
C PRO A 341 -7.82 23.13 -15.29
N THR A 342 -8.56 24.23 -15.37
CA THR A 342 -8.79 25.01 -16.60
C THR A 342 -8.25 26.43 -16.45
N GLY A 343 -7.28 26.81 -17.29
CA GLY A 343 -6.68 28.15 -17.28
C GLY A 343 -5.57 28.36 -16.23
N SER A 344 -5.09 29.61 -16.13
CA SER A 344 -4.03 30.02 -15.18
C SER A 344 -4.53 30.28 -13.75
N GLU A 345 -5.85 30.40 -13.56
CA GLU A 345 -6.45 30.65 -12.25
C GLU A 345 -6.73 29.33 -11.52
N SER A 346 -6.19 29.21 -10.31
CA SER A 346 -6.09 27.98 -9.50
C SER A 346 -7.42 27.39 -8.97
N LYS A 347 -8.56 27.87 -9.47
CA LYS A 347 -9.92 27.49 -9.00
C LYS A 347 -10.85 26.99 -10.09
N ALA A 348 -10.62 27.31 -11.36
CA ALA A 348 -11.47 26.81 -12.42
C ALA A 348 -11.09 25.35 -12.71
N VAL A 349 -12.07 24.46 -12.58
CA VAL A 349 -11.92 23.03 -12.79
C VAL A 349 -13.03 22.56 -13.72
N LYS A 350 -12.67 21.81 -14.76
CA LYS A 350 -13.62 21.12 -15.62
C LYS A 350 -13.59 19.64 -15.30
N ASP A 351 -14.75 19.11 -14.98
CA ASP A 351 -14.90 17.67 -14.74
C ASP A 351 -14.87 16.89 -16.04
N ILE A 352 -14.17 15.77 -16.00
CA ILE A 352 -14.41 14.63 -16.89
C ILE A 352 -15.06 13.52 -16.07
N HIS A 353 -16.04 12.85 -16.66
CA HIS A 353 -16.74 11.73 -16.04
C HIS A 353 -16.16 10.42 -16.54
N ILE A 354 -16.00 9.48 -15.63
CA ILE A 354 -15.53 8.13 -15.92
C ILE A 354 -16.72 7.18 -15.80
N PRO A 355 -16.97 6.30 -16.78
CA PRO A 355 -18.04 5.32 -16.66
C PRO A 355 -17.87 4.44 -15.41
N ILE A 356 -18.97 4.20 -14.71
CA ILE A 356 -19.04 3.31 -13.55
C ILE A 356 -20.04 2.19 -13.82
N GLY A 357 -19.72 0.98 -13.36
CA GLY A 357 -20.66 -0.14 -13.44
C GLY A 357 -21.76 -0.06 -12.36
N PRO A 358 -22.78 -0.93 -12.44
CA PRO A 358 -23.96 -0.88 -11.56
C PRO A 358 -23.63 -1.13 -10.09
N THR A 359 -22.49 -1.76 -9.80
CA THR A 359 -22.00 -2.05 -8.45
C THR A 359 -21.07 -0.97 -7.91
N GLY A 360 -20.77 0.08 -8.69
CA GLY A 360 -19.75 1.08 -8.40
C GLY A 360 -18.35 0.74 -8.93
N LEU A 361 -18.14 -0.49 -9.41
CA LEU A 361 -16.93 -0.91 -10.14
C LEU A 361 -17.26 -1.19 -11.61
N GLY A 362 -16.34 -0.90 -12.52
CA GLY A 362 -16.44 -1.37 -13.90
C GLY A 362 -16.08 -2.86 -14.04
N PRO A 363 -16.36 -3.49 -15.19
CA PRO A 363 -16.09 -4.92 -15.43
C PRO A 363 -14.64 -5.36 -15.14
N ILE A 364 -13.64 -4.59 -15.56
CA ILE A 364 -12.21 -4.90 -15.37
C ILE A 364 -11.87 -4.84 -13.88
N ALA A 365 -12.21 -3.73 -13.23
CA ALA A 365 -12.03 -3.52 -11.80
C ALA A 365 -12.70 -4.63 -10.97
N THR A 366 -13.91 -5.04 -11.36
CA THR A 366 -14.69 -6.10 -10.70
C THR A 366 -13.98 -7.45 -10.79
N GLY A 367 -13.58 -7.88 -11.99
CA GLY A 367 -12.91 -9.16 -12.19
C GLY A 367 -11.56 -9.24 -11.46
N LEU A 368 -10.79 -8.15 -11.51
CA LEU A 368 -9.51 -8.02 -10.81
C LEU A 368 -9.68 -8.06 -9.30
N HIS A 369 -10.61 -7.27 -8.76
CA HIS A 369 -10.92 -7.26 -7.33
C HIS A 369 -11.31 -8.66 -6.85
N ALA A 370 -12.27 -9.31 -7.53
CA ALA A 370 -12.78 -10.62 -7.14
C ALA A 370 -11.68 -11.69 -7.09
N ARG A 371 -10.73 -11.68 -8.04
CA ARG A 371 -9.60 -12.62 -8.02
C ARG A 371 -8.62 -12.33 -6.89
N VAL A 372 -8.24 -11.07 -6.69
CA VAL A 372 -7.29 -10.72 -5.62
C VAL A 372 -7.87 -11.07 -4.24
N THR A 373 -9.13 -10.72 -3.96
CA THR A 373 -9.73 -11.01 -2.65
C THR A 373 -9.87 -12.51 -2.41
N ALA A 374 -10.25 -13.28 -3.42
CA ALA A 374 -10.31 -14.74 -3.32
C ALA A 374 -8.94 -15.38 -3.01
N ILE A 375 -7.84 -14.82 -3.53
CA ILE A 375 -6.48 -15.28 -3.21
C ILE A 375 -6.09 -14.87 -1.78
N GLN A 376 -6.40 -13.63 -1.39
CA GLN A 376 -6.15 -13.10 -0.05
C GLN A 376 -6.84 -13.95 1.02
N GLU A 377 -8.08 -14.35 0.77
CA GLU A 377 -8.90 -15.15 1.68
C GLU A 377 -8.58 -16.66 1.63
N GLY A 378 -7.73 -17.09 0.69
CA GLY A 378 -7.34 -18.49 0.52
C GLY A 378 -8.44 -19.38 -0.09
N SER A 379 -9.41 -18.80 -0.80
CA SER A 379 -10.38 -19.57 -1.60
C SER A 379 -9.86 -19.90 -3.00
N LEU A 380 -8.82 -19.20 -3.46
CA LEU A 380 -8.11 -19.49 -4.71
C LEU A 380 -6.61 -19.41 -4.47
N GLU A 381 -5.87 -20.20 -5.25
CA GLU A 381 -4.42 -20.04 -5.37
C GLU A 381 -4.10 -18.84 -6.28
N GLY A 382 -2.88 -18.32 -6.13
CA GLY A 382 -2.36 -17.30 -7.05
C GLY A 382 -2.20 -17.84 -8.48
N PRO A 383 -1.78 -16.99 -9.45
CA PRO A 383 -1.41 -17.45 -10.79
C PRO A 383 -0.46 -18.66 -10.75
N PRO A 384 -0.50 -19.55 -11.77
CA PRO A 384 0.34 -20.74 -11.80
C PRO A 384 1.82 -20.45 -11.48
N GLY A 385 2.40 -21.22 -10.56
CA GLY A 385 3.79 -21.05 -10.13
C GLY A 385 4.03 -19.94 -9.11
N SER A 386 2.99 -19.29 -8.60
CA SER A 386 3.10 -18.28 -7.54
C SER A 386 2.61 -18.79 -6.18
N ASN A 387 3.20 -18.25 -5.10
CA ASN A 387 2.70 -18.42 -3.73
C ASN A 387 2.37 -17.05 -3.14
N TRP A 388 1.14 -16.57 -3.37
CA TRP A 388 0.73 -15.23 -2.94
C TRP A 388 0.03 -15.20 -1.57
N SER A 389 -0.38 -16.35 -1.02
CA SER A 389 -1.17 -16.44 0.21
C SER A 389 -0.48 -17.36 1.22
N TRP A 390 0.18 -16.76 2.20
CA TRP A 390 1.09 -17.46 3.12
C TRP A 390 0.38 -17.75 4.43
N GLU A 391 0.27 -19.01 4.83
CA GLU A 391 -0.25 -19.37 6.15
C GLU A 391 0.64 -18.81 7.26
N CYS A 392 0.00 -18.28 8.31
CA CYS A 392 0.69 -17.82 9.51
C CYS A 392 1.22 -18.99 10.33
#